data_AF-S4XDA7-F1
#
_entry.id   AF-S4XDA7-F1
#
_cell.length_a   1.000
_cell.length_b   1.000
_cell.length_c   1.000
_cell.angle_alpha   90.00
_cell.angle_beta   90.00
_cell.angle_gamma   90.00
#
_symmetry.space_group_name_H-M   'P 1'
#
loop_
_entity.id
_entity.type
_entity.pdbx_description
1 polymer ?
#
loop_
_entity_poly.entity_id
_entity_poly.type
_entity_poly.pdbx_seq_one_letter_code
_entity_poly.pdbx_strand_id
1 'polypeptide(L)'
;MPKALIIGGHGKIALLATPKLIARGFDVTSLIRKPEQVPDIDALGATPLVRDLTSLSGDDWDELLAGFDVVIWSAGAGGGSPERTYAVDRDAALTVIGSLERLHARGVTPRYLNVSYVGATTHTVPDDDSFFPYADAKKTVDERLNSTTGLDVAILGPTALTSEPATGWSPVNTREHPEWTTTTSRDLVAEVIAELAARDTLPTDRTIEFLDGDRPVSEIGLG
;
A
#
# COMPACT_ATOMS: atom_id res chain seq x y z
N MET A 1 8.63 11.74 17.10
CA MET A 1 8.10 11.86 15.74
C MET A 1 7.77 10.45 15.28
N PRO A 2 6.54 10.14 14.86
CA PRO A 2 6.20 8.80 14.37
C PRO A 2 6.99 8.50 13.09
N LYS A 3 7.44 7.26 12.93
CA LYS A 3 8.25 6.79 11.81
C LYS A 3 7.41 6.03 10.82
N ALA A 4 7.45 6.43 9.55
CA ALA A 4 6.77 5.75 8.46
C ALA A 4 7.77 5.12 7.49
N LEU A 5 7.56 3.85 7.13
CA LEU A 5 8.30 3.17 6.05
C LEU A 5 7.39 3.05 4.82
N ILE A 6 7.82 3.57 3.66
CA ILE A 6 7.17 3.31 2.38
C ILE A 6 8.00 2.30 1.59
N ILE A 7 7.45 1.10 1.42
CA ILE A 7 8.03 0.04 0.58
C ILE A 7 7.62 0.32 -0.88
N GLY A 8 8.61 0.44 -1.77
CA GLY A 8 8.39 0.95 -3.13
C GLY A 8 8.41 2.48 -3.18
N GLY A 9 9.27 3.11 -2.38
CA GLY A 9 9.28 4.55 -2.08
C GLY A 9 9.48 5.51 -3.26
N HIS A 10 9.91 5.01 -4.43
CA HIS A 10 10.03 5.81 -5.67
C HIS A 10 8.86 5.60 -6.65
N GLY A 11 7.86 4.81 -6.26
CA GLY A 11 6.63 4.66 -7.05
C GLY A 11 5.83 5.96 -7.12
N LYS A 12 5.02 6.14 -8.16
CA LYS A 12 4.26 7.38 -8.38
C LYS A 12 3.35 7.76 -7.19
N ILE A 13 2.73 6.77 -6.54
CA ILE A 13 1.91 7.00 -5.34
C ILE A 13 2.80 7.36 -4.15
N ALA A 14 3.90 6.64 -3.94
CA ALA A 14 4.84 6.90 -2.84
C ALA A 14 5.43 8.32 -2.91
N LEU A 15 5.85 8.78 -4.09
CA LEU A 15 6.38 10.14 -4.28
C LEU A 15 5.34 11.23 -3.92
N LEU A 16 4.05 10.97 -4.12
CA LEU A 16 2.96 11.86 -3.71
C LEU A 16 2.64 11.73 -2.22
N ALA A 17 2.74 10.53 -1.65
CA ALA A 17 2.42 10.25 -0.24
C ALA A 17 3.48 10.80 0.71
N THR A 18 4.76 10.73 0.35
CA THR A 18 5.89 11.22 1.17
C THR A 18 5.70 12.64 1.70
N PRO A 19 5.48 13.68 0.87
CA PRO A 19 5.29 15.04 1.38
C PRO A 19 4.03 15.18 2.23
N LYS A 20 2.95 14.44 1.93
CA LYS A 20 1.72 14.46 2.72
C LYS A 20 1.92 13.84 4.11
N LEU A 21 2.69 12.76 4.22
CA LEU A 21 3.08 12.14 5.49
C LEU A 21 4.00 13.06 6.32
N ILE A 22 5.00 13.68 5.68
CA ILE A 22 5.87 14.67 6.35
C ILE A 22 5.05 15.84 6.90
N ALA A 23 4.06 16.34 6.14
CA ALA A 23 3.15 17.40 6.60
C ALA A 23 2.29 16.97 7.80
N ARG A 24 2.03 15.67 7.97
CA ARG A 24 1.38 15.08 9.16
C ARG A 24 2.36 14.80 10.31
N GLY A 25 3.65 15.16 10.15
CA GLY A 25 4.67 15.05 11.18
C GLY A 25 5.36 13.69 11.25
N PHE A 26 5.33 12.88 10.19
CA PHE A 26 6.10 11.63 10.12
C PHE A 26 7.56 11.86 9.73
N ASP A 27 8.44 11.07 10.33
CA ASP A 27 9.79 10.81 9.82
C ASP A 27 9.69 9.68 8.79
N VAL A 28 9.82 10.00 7.50
CA VAL A 28 9.55 9.07 6.40
C VAL A 28 10.84 8.43 5.90
N THR A 29 10.89 7.10 5.91
CA THR A 29 11.89 6.31 5.21
C THR A 29 11.29 5.69 3.95
N SER A 30 11.97 5.84 2.81
CA SER A 30 11.55 5.28 1.52
C SER A 30 12.47 4.14 1.12
N LEU A 31 11.95 2.91 1.14
CA LEU A 31 12.66 1.74 0.64
C LEU A 31 12.61 1.74 -0.89
N ILE A 32 13.77 1.94 -1.49
CA ILE A 32 13.98 2.04 -2.93
C ILE A 32 14.93 0.95 -3.39
N ARG A 33 14.77 0.48 -4.64
CA ARG A 33 15.61 -0.60 -5.15
C ARG A 33 16.95 -0.10 -5.63
N LYS A 34 16.99 1.11 -6.21
CA LYS A 34 18.14 1.55 -6.99
C LYS A 34 18.79 2.82 -6.44
N PRO A 35 20.13 2.89 -6.34
CA PRO A 35 20.82 4.08 -5.84
C PRO A 35 20.50 5.37 -6.63
N GLU A 36 20.23 5.29 -7.94
CA GLU A 36 19.89 6.48 -8.73
C GLU A 36 18.58 7.17 -8.31
N GLN A 37 17.75 6.51 -7.49
CA GLN A 37 16.50 7.06 -6.96
C GLN A 37 16.72 7.92 -5.70
N VAL A 38 17.91 7.84 -5.07
CA VAL A 38 18.25 8.55 -3.83
C VAL A 38 18.00 10.06 -3.90
N PRO A 39 18.47 10.79 -4.95
CA PRO A 39 18.31 12.24 -4.99
C PRO A 39 16.85 12.70 -4.99
N ASP A 40 15.95 11.94 -5.61
CA ASP A 40 14.53 12.25 -5.65
C ASP A 40 13.88 12.09 -4.26
N ILE A 41 14.33 11.10 -3.48
CA ILE A 41 13.84 10.88 -2.11
C ILE A 41 14.37 11.97 -1.16
N ASP A 42 15.66 12.31 -1.26
CA ASP A 42 16.26 13.38 -0.46
C ASP A 42 15.57 14.73 -0.73
N ALA A 43 15.24 15.01 -2.00
CA ALA A 43 14.53 16.23 -2.40
C ALA A 43 13.12 16.35 -1.79
N LEU A 44 12.49 15.23 -1.43
CA LEU A 44 11.21 15.20 -0.73
C LEU A 44 11.36 15.38 0.80
N GLY A 45 12.58 15.35 1.33
CA GLY A 45 12.86 15.41 2.76
C GLY A 45 12.67 14.07 3.49
N ALA A 46 12.66 12.95 2.77
CA ALA A 46 12.60 11.60 3.34
C ALA A 46 13.98 10.94 3.38
N THR A 47 14.13 9.92 4.21
CA THR A 47 15.36 9.10 4.30
C THR A 47 15.32 7.96 3.28
N PRO A 48 16.26 7.87 2.32
CA PRO A 48 16.32 6.76 1.38
C PRO A 48 16.93 5.51 2.02
N LEU A 49 16.28 4.36 1.81
CA LEU A 49 16.81 3.04 2.18
C LEU A 49 16.97 2.18 0.91
N VAL A 50 18.20 2.04 0.43
CA VAL A 50 18.48 1.26 -0.79
C VAL A 50 18.58 -0.24 -0.47
N ARG A 51 17.53 -0.99 -0.82
CA ARG A 51 17.43 -2.44 -0.63
C ARG A 51 16.59 -3.08 -1.73
N ASP A 52 17.01 -4.24 -2.21
CA ASP A 52 16.15 -5.09 -3.03
C ASP A 52 15.23 -5.91 -2.13
N LEU A 53 13.95 -5.54 -2.08
CA LEU A 53 12.95 -6.20 -1.27
C LEU A 53 12.81 -7.71 -1.54
N THR A 54 13.18 -8.18 -2.74
CA THR A 54 13.08 -9.60 -3.11
C THR A 54 14.23 -10.45 -2.53
N SER A 55 15.25 -9.78 -1.99
CA SER A 55 16.40 -10.42 -1.36
C SER A 55 16.32 -10.48 0.17
N LEU A 56 15.34 -9.80 0.77
CA LEU A 56 15.18 -9.72 2.23
C LEU A 56 14.52 -10.98 2.77
N SER A 57 15.18 -11.61 3.74
CA SER A 57 14.62 -12.72 4.50
C SER A 57 13.55 -12.25 5.49
N GLY A 58 12.81 -13.19 6.10
CA GLY A 58 11.87 -12.86 7.17
C GLY A 58 12.54 -12.18 8.37
N ASP A 59 13.77 -12.58 8.72
CA ASP A 59 14.50 -11.97 9.84
C ASP A 59 14.96 -10.54 9.49
N ASP A 60 15.37 -10.30 8.24
CA ASP A 60 15.70 -8.94 7.77
C ASP A 60 14.47 -8.02 7.84
N TRP A 61 13.29 -8.53 7.47
CA TRP A 61 12.03 -7.79 7.59
C TRP A 61 11.64 -7.58 9.06
N ASP A 62 11.80 -8.57 9.93
CA ASP A 62 11.54 -8.41 11.36
C ASP A 62 12.36 -7.26 11.96
N GLU A 63 13.66 -7.21 11.67
CA GLU A 63 14.56 -6.15 12.14
C GLU A 63 14.15 -4.79 11.57
N LEU A 64 13.87 -4.73 10.26
CA LEU A 64 13.51 -3.48 9.60
C LEU A 64 12.18 -2.93 10.13
N LEU A 65 11.13 -3.74 10.14
CA LEU A 65 9.77 -3.29 10.46
C LEU A 65 9.60 -2.92 11.93
N ALA A 66 10.39 -3.50 12.85
CA ALA A 66 10.38 -3.16 14.27
C ALA A 66 10.78 -1.69 14.56
N GLY A 67 11.45 -1.03 13.62
CA GLY A 67 11.90 0.36 13.75
C GLY A 67 10.86 1.42 13.38
N PHE A 68 9.66 1.01 12.93
CA PHE A 68 8.63 1.91 12.39
C PHE A 68 7.31 1.80 13.16
N ASP A 69 6.53 2.88 13.11
CA ASP A 69 5.17 2.93 13.66
C ASP A 69 4.12 2.61 12.59
N VAL A 70 4.39 2.98 11.33
CA VAL A 70 3.53 2.74 10.18
C VAL A 70 4.36 2.21 9.00
N VAL A 71 3.86 1.17 8.34
CA VAL A 71 4.46 0.57 7.15
C VAL A 71 3.45 0.63 6.01
N ILE A 72 3.87 1.15 4.87
CA ILE A 72 3.05 1.31 3.68
C ILE A 72 3.64 0.48 2.56
N TRP A 73 2.90 -0.53 2.10
CA TRP A 73 3.23 -1.26 0.89
C TRP A 73 2.66 -0.53 -0.33
N SER A 74 3.53 0.17 -1.06
CA SER A 74 3.22 0.81 -2.36
C SER A 74 4.03 0.20 -3.50
N ALA A 75 4.75 -0.90 -3.23
CA ALA A 75 5.54 -1.61 -4.22
C ALA A 75 4.65 -2.42 -5.17
N GLY A 76 5.10 -2.46 -6.42
CA GLY A 76 4.65 -3.40 -7.43
C GLY A 76 5.72 -3.54 -8.51
N ALA A 77 5.68 -4.63 -9.27
CA ALA A 77 6.70 -4.91 -10.28
C ALA A 77 6.84 -3.80 -11.33
N GLY A 78 5.75 -3.06 -11.58
CA GLY A 78 5.67 -1.95 -12.52
C GLY A 78 5.68 -2.41 -13.98
N GLY A 79 5.07 -3.56 -14.24
CA GLY A 79 5.26 -4.34 -15.47
C GLY A 79 6.51 -5.22 -15.43
N GLY A 80 6.76 -5.97 -16.49
CA GLY A 80 7.84 -6.95 -16.57
C GLY A 80 7.30 -8.37 -16.78
N SER A 81 8.06 -9.36 -16.33
CA SER A 81 7.66 -10.76 -16.49
C SER A 81 6.73 -11.22 -15.36
N PRO A 82 5.89 -12.25 -15.60
CA PRO A 82 5.07 -12.86 -14.55
C PRO A 82 5.87 -13.26 -13.30
N GLU A 83 7.09 -13.78 -13.47
CA GLU A 83 7.96 -14.19 -12.37
C GLU A 83 8.33 -12.99 -11.49
N ARG A 84 8.60 -11.83 -12.10
CA ARG A 84 8.90 -10.61 -11.36
C ARG A 84 7.66 -10.07 -10.63
N THR A 85 6.49 -10.17 -11.25
CA THR A 85 5.22 -9.83 -10.59
C THR A 85 5.01 -10.70 -9.36
N TYR A 86 5.18 -12.02 -9.47
CA TYR A 86 5.06 -12.90 -8.31
C TYR A 86 6.12 -12.62 -7.23
N ALA A 87 7.39 -12.44 -7.61
CA ALA A 87 8.45 -12.17 -6.64
C ALA A 87 8.20 -10.88 -5.84
N VAL A 88 7.72 -9.82 -6.50
CA VAL A 88 7.48 -8.51 -5.87
C VAL A 88 6.09 -8.44 -5.24
N ASP A 89 5.03 -8.55 -6.05
CA ASP A 89 3.65 -8.29 -5.65
C ASP A 89 3.06 -9.38 -4.76
N ARG A 90 3.63 -10.60 -4.74
CA ARG A 90 3.16 -11.72 -3.90
C ARG A 90 4.19 -12.15 -2.85
N ASP A 91 5.33 -12.66 -3.27
CA ASP A 91 6.23 -13.42 -2.38
C ASP A 91 6.89 -12.52 -1.32
N ALA A 92 7.37 -11.34 -1.73
CA ALA A 92 7.91 -10.36 -0.80
C ALA A 92 6.81 -9.77 0.12
N ALA A 93 5.61 -9.52 -0.40
CA ALA A 93 4.47 -9.04 0.39
C ALA A 93 4.04 -10.09 1.45
N LEU A 94 3.96 -11.36 1.08
CA LEU A 94 3.68 -12.46 2.02
C LEU A 94 4.76 -12.60 3.10
N THR A 95 6.02 -12.36 2.75
CA THR A 95 7.13 -12.36 3.72
C THR A 95 6.98 -11.22 4.72
N VAL A 96 6.59 -10.02 4.27
CA VAL A 96 6.26 -8.89 5.15
C VAL A 96 5.11 -9.24 6.08
N ILE A 97 4.02 -9.85 5.58
CA ILE A 97 2.88 -10.25 6.42
C ILE A 97 3.28 -11.24 7.51
N GLY A 98 4.08 -12.25 7.16
CA GLY A 98 4.62 -13.19 8.16
C GLY A 98 5.48 -12.50 9.23
N SER A 99 6.17 -11.42 8.85
CA SER A 99 6.98 -10.61 9.77
C SER A 99 6.12 -9.77 10.70
N LEU A 100 5.02 -9.19 10.19
CA LEU A 100 4.02 -8.48 11.02
C LEU A 100 3.40 -9.39 12.08
N GLU A 101 3.07 -10.64 11.73
CA GLU A 101 2.55 -11.64 12.68
C GLU A 101 3.58 -11.99 13.77
N ARG A 102 4.85 -12.19 13.41
CA ARG A 102 5.93 -12.43 14.38
C ARG A 102 6.16 -11.23 15.30
N LEU A 103 6.14 -10.01 14.75
CA LEU A 103 6.22 -8.79 15.55
C LEU A 103 5.01 -8.65 16.49
N HIS A 104 3.85 -9.16 16.09
CA HIS A 104 2.61 -9.01 16.87
C HIS A 104 2.66 -9.88 18.10
N ALA A 105 3.15 -11.12 17.94
CA ALA A 105 3.45 -12.00 19.05
C ALA A 105 4.47 -11.42 20.05
N ARG A 106 5.29 -10.45 19.62
CA ARG A 106 6.26 -9.73 20.46
C ARG A 106 5.75 -8.38 21.01
N GLY A 107 4.56 -7.93 20.59
CA GLY A 107 3.97 -6.66 21.02
C GLY A 107 4.60 -5.41 20.42
N VAL A 108 5.23 -5.50 19.24
CA VAL A 108 5.98 -4.40 18.59
C VAL A 108 5.61 -4.22 17.11
N THR A 109 4.37 -4.51 16.73
CA THR A 109 3.93 -4.44 15.31
C THR A 109 3.55 -3.04 14.87
N PRO A 110 4.06 -2.56 13.73
CA PRO A 110 3.58 -1.33 13.12
C PRO A 110 2.17 -1.49 12.54
N ARG A 111 1.44 -0.37 12.39
CA ARG A 111 0.29 -0.31 11.49
C ARG A 111 0.73 -0.63 10.06
N TYR A 112 -0.08 -1.37 9.32
CA TYR A 112 0.24 -1.74 7.93
C TYR A 112 -0.85 -1.30 6.93
N LEU A 113 -0.45 -0.53 5.92
CA LEU A 113 -1.31 -0.08 4.83
C LEU A 113 -0.88 -0.77 3.52
N ASN A 114 -1.77 -1.53 2.90
CA ASN A 114 -1.50 -2.26 1.66
C ASN A 114 -2.16 -1.58 0.46
N VAL A 115 -1.39 -1.11 -0.52
CA VAL A 115 -1.95 -0.62 -1.79
C VAL A 115 -2.22 -1.81 -2.71
N SER A 116 -3.51 -2.11 -2.88
CA SER A 116 -4.05 -3.14 -3.74
C SER A 116 -4.86 -2.52 -4.88
N TYR A 117 -5.97 -3.14 -5.29
CA TYR A 117 -6.92 -2.64 -6.27
C TYR A 117 -8.34 -3.08 -5.90
N VAL A 118 -9.34 -2.37 -6.44
CA VAL A 118 -10.75 -2.72 -6.29
C VAL A 118 -11.02 -4.14 -6.78
N GLY A 119 -11.82 -4.91 -6.03
CA GLY A 119 -12.24 -6.24 -6.44
C GLY A 119 -11.16 -7.32 -6.34
N ALA A 120 -10.03 -7.05 -5.69
CA ALA A 120 -8.88 -7.97 -5.66
C ALA A 120 -9.21 -9.41 -5.22
N THR A 121 -10.17 -9.60 -4.31
CA THR A 121 -10.58 -10.92 -3.82
C THR A 121 -11.81 -11.48 -4.53
N THR A 122 -12.52 -10.68 -5.31
CA THR A 122 -13.81 -11.03 -5.95
C THR A 122 -13.71 -11.16 -7.46
N HIS A 123 -12.76 -10.48 -8.10
CA HIS A 123 -12.51 -10.56 -9.54
C HIS A 123 -12.02 -11.93 -9.95
N THR A 124 -12.50 -12.34 -11.12
CA THR A 124 -11.99 -13.51 -11.83
C THR A 124 -11.37 -13.03 -13.13
N VAL A 125 -10.06 -13.21 -13.24
CA VAL A 125 -9.28 -12.92 -14.44
C VAL A 125 -8.93 -14.26 -15.09
N PRO A 126 -9.16 -14.46 -16.40
CA PRO A 126 -8.74 -15.66 -17.12
C PRO A 126 -7.22 -15.89 -17.02
N ASP A 127 -6.77 -17.14 -16.99
CA ASP A 127 -5.36 -17.51 -16.82
C ASP A 127 -4.49 -17.17 -18.05
N ASP A 128 -5.11 -16.98 -19.21
CA ASP A 128 -4.46 -16.52 -20.44
C ASP A 128 -4.39 -14.98 -20.58
N ASP A 129 -4.98 -14.23 -19.65
CA ASP A 129 -4.88 -12.77 -19.63
C ASP A 129 -3.52 -12.31 -19.09
N SER A 130 -2.91 -11.35 -19.78
CA SER A 130 -1.66 -10.71 -19.34
C SER A 130 -1.73 -10.06 -17.94
N PHE A 131 -2.92 -9.71 -17.47
CA PHE A 131 -3.19 -9.15 -16.15
C PHE A 131 -3.26 -10.23 -15.05
N PHE A 132 -3.45 -11.50 -15.42
CA PHE A 132 -3.66 -12.61 -14.48
C PHE A 132 -2.57 -12.70 -13.39
N PRO A 133 -1.26 -12.66 -13.69
CA PRO A 133 -0.25 -12.78 -12.64
C PRO A 133 -0.33 -11.67 -11.59
N TYR A 134 -0.72 -10.46 -11.99
CA TYR A 134 -0.91 -9.34 -11.08
C TYR A 134 -2.18 -9.52 -10.23
N ALA A 135 -3.29 -9.87 -10.87
CA ALA A 135 -4.56 -10.10 -10.18
C ALA A 135 -4.46 -11.23 -9.15
N ASP A 136 -3.84 -12.35 -9.53
CA ASP A 136 -3.58 -13.51 -8.68
C ASP A 136 -2.65 -13.18 -7.50
N ALA A 137 -1.58 -12.42 -7.75
CA ALA A 137 -0.68 -11.95 -6.70
C ALA A 137 -1.41 -11.09 -5.66
N LYS A 138 -2.16 -10.07 -6.11
CA LYS A 138 -2.91 -9.17 -5.23
C LYS A 138 -4.02 -9.89 -4.48
N LYS A 139 -4.76 -10.79 -5.14
CA LYS A 139 -5.76 -11.65 -4.50
C LYS A 139 -5.14 -12.45 -3.36
N THR A 140 -4.03 -13.13 -3.63
CA THR A 140 -3.33 -13.96 -2.64
C THR A 140 -2.91 -13.15 -1.41
N VAL A 141 -2.37 -11.94 -1.62
CA VAL A 141 -1.91 -11.06 -0.55
C VAL A 141 -3.07 -10.51 0.26
N ASP A 142 -4.15 -10.07 -0.39
CA ASP A 142 -5.31 -9.50 0.28
C ASP A 142 -6.09 -10.56 1.07
N GLU A 143 -6.25 -11.78 0.52
CA GLU A 143 -6.81 -12.93 1.25
C GLU A 143 -5.95 -13.27 2.48
N ARG A 144 -4.62 -13.27 2.33
CA ARG A 144 -3.71 -13.49 3.46
C ARG A 144 -3.89 -12.40 4.52
N LEU A 145 -3.88 -11.12 4.16
CA LEU A 145 -4.10 -10.02 5.11
C LEU A 145 -5.45 -10.14 5.83
N ASN A 146 -6.52 -10.47 5.11
CA ASN A 146 -7.85 -10.65 5.69
C ASN A 146 -7.93 -11.85 6.65
N SER A 147 -7.10 -12.87 6.46
CA SER A 147 -7.01 -14.02 7.37
C SER A 147 -6.23 -13.74 8.67
N THR A 148 -5.45 -12.66 8.74
CA THR A 148 -4.65 -12.32 9.93
C THR A 148 -5.53 -11.84 11.10
N THR A 149 -5.13 -12.15 12.34
CA THR A 149 -5.81 -11.70 13.56
C THR A 149 -4.94 -10.72 14.35
N GLY A 150 -5.57 -9.74 14.98
CA GLY A 150 -4.89 -8.78 15.88
C GLY A 150 -4.01 -7.71 15.20
N LEU A 151 -3.72 -7.83 13.91
CA LEU A 151 -2.96 -6.81 13.17
C LEU A 151 -3.81 -5.57 12.87
N ASP A 152 -3.22 -4.39 13.04
CA ASP A 152 -3.79 -3.08 12.66
C ASP A 152 -3.49 -2.81 11.18
N VAL A 153 -4.40 -3.24 10.30
CA VAL A 153 -4.20 -3.29 8.85
C VAL A 153 -5.33 -2.58 8.09
N ALA A 154 -4.98 -1.90 6.99
CA ALA A 154 -5.95 -1.49 5.97
C ALA A 154 -5.45 -1.85 4.57
N ILE A 155 -6.38 -2.35 3.75
CA ILE A 155 -6.18 -2.70 2.35
C ILE A 155 -6.87 -1.62 1.51
N LEU A 156 -6.09 -0.92 0.71
CA LEU A 156 -6.55 0.15 -0.15
C LEU A 156 -6.85 -0.42 -1.53
N GLY A 157 -8.12 -0.40 -1.93
CA GLY A 157 -8.60 -0.87 -3.23
C GLY A 157 -9.00 0.29 -4.14
N PRO A 158 -8.04 1.06 -4.70
CA PRO A 158 -8.37 2.05 -5.71
C PRO A 158 -8.87 1.39 -7.01
N THR A 159 -9.68 2.12 -7.75
CA THR A 159 -10.04 1.79 -9.14
C THR A 159 -8.91 2.17 -10.11
N ALA A 160 -9.17 2.22 -11.42
CA ALA A 160 -8.13 2.45 -12.42
C ALA A 160 -7.35 3.76 -12.19
N LEU A 161 -6.02 3.68 -12.11
CA LEU A 161 -5.20 4.79 -11.63
C LEU A 161 -4.91 5.87 -12.69
N THR A 162 -5.25 7.12 -12.40
CA THR A 162 -4.96 8.30 -13.26
C THR A 162 -3.84 9.19 -12.70
N SER A 163 -3.47 10.21 -13.46
CA SER A 163 -2.52 11.25 -13.05
C SER A 163 -3.19 12.61 -12.82
N GLU A 164 -4.52 12.66 -12.86
CA GLU A 164 -5.29 13.86 -12.56
C GLU A 164 -5.18 14.20 -11.06
N PRO A 165 -5.40 15.47 -10.67
CA PRO A 165 -5.52 15.85 -9.26
C PRO A 165 -6.67 15.13 -8.55
N ALA A 166 -6.54 14.92 -7.24
CA ALA A 166 -7.62 14.41 -6.42
C ALA A 166 -8.78 15.41 -6.35
N THR A 167 -10.03 14.93 -6.47
CA THR A 167 -11.23 15.76 -6.30
C THR A 167 -11.91 15.58 -4.95
N GLY A 168 -11.54 14.52 -4.22
CA GLY A 168 -12.22 14.02 -3.04
C GLY A 168 -12.36 12.51 -3.14
N TRP A 169 -12.87 11.88 -2.09
CA TRP A 169 -13.03 10.45 -1.96
C TRP A 169 -14.50 10.02 -2.14
N SER A 170 -14.72 8.83 -2.69
CA SER A 170 -15.99 8.11 -2.59
C SER A 170 -15.71 6.60 -2.48
N PRO A 171 -16.44 5.84 -1.65
CA PRO A 171 -16.38 4.39 -1.65
C PRO A 171 -16.95 3.88 -2.96
N VAL A 172 -16.42 2.75 -3.41
CA VAL A 172 -16.98 2.01 -4.54
C VAL A 172 -18.34 1.43 -4.12
N ASN A 173 -19.36 1.68 -4.92
CA ASN A 173 -20.64 0.99 -4.82
C ASN A 173 -20.78 0.05 -6.04
N THR A 174 -20.56 -1.24 -5.81
CA THR A 174 -20.62 -2.27 -6.87
C THR A 174 -22.01 -2.43 -7.51
N ARG A 175 -23.07 -1.85 -6.92
CA ARG A 175 -24.41 -1.78 -7.55
C ARG A 175 -24.56 -0.63 -8.55
N GLU A 176 -23.75 0.42 -8.42
CA GLU A 176 -23.89 1.66 -9.20
C GLU A 176 -22.74 1.86 -10.21
N HIS A 177 -21.62 1.18 -10.02
CA HIS A 177 -20.43 1.31 -10.86
C HIS A 177 -19.83 -0.05 -11.21
N PRO A 178 -19.86 -0.47 -12.50
CA PRO A 178 -18.97 -1.52 -12.97
C PRO A 178 -17.53 -1.06 -12.73
N GLU A 179 -16.72 -1.92 -12.11
CA GLU A 179 -15.41 -1.56 -11.54
C GLU A 179 -14.40 -1.02 -12.57
N TRP A 180 -14.67 -1.25 -13.86
CA TRP A 180 -13.86 -0.82 -15.00
C TRP A 180 -14.23 0.55 -15.60
N THR A 181 -15.28 1.22 -15.11
CA THR A 181 -15.70 2.54 -15.64
C THR A 181 -15.33 3.72 -14.76
N THR A 182 -14.63 3.48 -13.66
CA THR A 182 -14.28 4.50 -12.67
C THR A 182 -12.77 4.58 -12.51
N THR A 183 -12.30 5.73 -12.05
CA THR A 183 -10.88 6.02 -11.90
C THR A 183 -10.57 6.59 -10.53
N THR A 184 -9.33 6.35 -10.08
CA THR A 184 -8.77 6.91 -8.86
C THR A 184 -7.47 7.62 -9.18
N SER A 185 -7.35 8.89 -8.82
CA SER A 185 -6.12 9.66 -8.93
C SER A 185 -5.08 9.07 -7.99
N ARG A 186 -3.83 8.99 -8.45
CA ARG A 186 -2.71 8.60 -7.58
C ARG A 186 -2.54 9.56 -6.40
N ASP A 187 -2.94 10.80 -6.58
CA ASP A 187 -2.95 11.82 -5.53
C ASP A 187 -3.97 11.49 -4.44
N LEU A 188 -5.18 11.04 -4.80
CA LEU A 188 -6.16 10.57 -3.82
C LEU A 188 -5.64 9.35 -3.05
N VAL A 189 -5.01 8.38 -3.71
CA VAL A 189 -4.41 7.24 -3.00
C VAL A 189 -3.37 7.70 -1.97
N ALA A 190 -2.55 8.69 -2.33
CA ALA A 190 -1.59 9.31 -1.41
C ALA A 190 -2.26 10.05 -0.24
N GLU A 191 -3.39 10.71 -0.47
CA GLU A 191 -4.19 11.35 0.60
C GLU A 191 -4.78 10.33 1.56
N VAL A 192 -5.33 9.23 1.04
CA VAL A 192 -5.85 8.13 1.85
C VAL A 192 -4.75 7.49 2.70
N ILE A 193 -3.55 7.28 2.14
CA ILE A 193 -2.39 6.78 2.88
C ILE A 193 -2.05 7.72 4.05
N ALA A 194 -1.89 9.02 3.78
CA ALA A 194 -1.51 9.99 4.80
C ALA A 194 -2.58 10.14 5.88
N GLU A 195 -3.85 10.08 5.50
CA GLU A 195 -4.98 10.12 6.43
C GLU A 195 -5.00 8.92 7.35
N LEU A 196 -5.00 7.70 6.81
CA LEU A 196 -5.07 6.48 7.62
C LEU A 196 -3.81 6.23 8.45
N ALA A 197 -2.64 6.67 7.98
CA ALA A 197 -1.41 6.61 8.76
C ALA A 197 -1.51 7.45 10.04
N ALA A 198 -2.15 8.62 9.97
CA ALA A 198 -2.19 9.61 11.06
C ALA A 198 -3.33 9.40 12.08
N ARG A 199 -4.25 8.47 11.84
CA ARG A 199 -5.40 8.24 12.73
C ARG A 199 -5.01 7.47 13.99
N ASP A 200 -5.77 7.67 15.06
CA ASP A 200 -5.66 6.82 16.25
C ASP A 200 -6.12 5.38 15.95
N THR A 201 -7.22 5.23 15.21
CA THR A 201 -7.80 3.93 14.84
C THR A 201 -8.14 3.84 13.35
N LEU A 202 -7.93 2.67 12.76
CA LEU A 202 -8.40 2.36 11.41
C LEU A 202 -9.91 2.08 11.37
N PRO A 203 -10.56 2.20 10.19
CA PRO A 203 -11.93 1.74 9.99
C PRO A 203 -12.11 0.25 10.37
N THR A 204 -13.34 -0.10 10.75
CA THR A 204 -13.72 -1.50 11.07
C THR A 204 -13.52 -2.41 9.87
N ASP A 205 -13.93 -1.96 8.68
CA ASP A 205 -13.70 -2.68 7.43
C ASP A 205 -12.25 -2.50 7.00
N ARG A 206 -11.52 -3.61 6.93
CA ARG A 206 -10.10 -3.61 6.54
C ARG A 206 -9.91 -3.22 5.09
N THR A 207 -10.79 -3.67 4.21
CA THR A 207 -10.73 -3.34 2.78
C THR A 207 -11.53 -2.08 2.51
N ILE A 208 -10.85 -1.06 1.99
CA ILE A 208 -11.42 0.24 1.64
C ILE A 208 -11.30 0.38 0.14
N GLU A 209 -12.39 0.12 -0.58
CA GLU A 209 -12.46 0.28 -2.03
C GLU A 209 -12.97 1.67 -2.40
N PHE A 210 -12.28 2.38 -3.30
CA PHE A 210 -12.59 3.79 -3.54
C PHE A 210 -12.21 4.34 -4.91
N LEU A 211 -12.90 5.42 -5.28
CA LEU A 211 -12.68 6.24 -6.47
C LEU A 211 -12.69 7.74 -6.13
N ASP A 212 -12.32 8.59 -7.09
CA ASP A 212 -12.46 10.03 -6.93
C ASP A 212 -13.93 10.42 -6.77
N GLY A 213 -14.22 11.23 -5.76
CA GLY A 213 -15.55 11.76 -5.46
C GLY A 213 -15.45 13.20 -4.97
N ASP A 214 -16.29 13.53 -3.99
CA ASP A 214 -16.46 14.88 -3.45
C ASP A 214 -16.35 14.95 -1.92
N ARG A 215 -16.19 13.81 -1.23
CA ARG A 215 -16.02 13.79 0.23
C ARG A 215 -14.57 13.97 0.66
N PRO A 216 -14.31 14.57 1.83
CA PRO A 216 -12.97 14.58 2.38
C PRO A 216 -12.54 13.17 2.82
N VAL A 217 -11.25 12.83 2.65
CA VAL A 217 -10.70 11.54 3.11
C VAL A 217 -10.87 11.31 4.62
N SER A 218 -11.08 12.36 5.41
CA SER A 218 -11.40 12.26 6.84
C SER A 218 -12.70 11.50 7.12
N GLU A 219 -13.60 11.37 6.14
CA GLU A 219 -14.87 10.64 6.28
C GLU A 219 -14.75 9.13 6.01
N ILE A 220 -13.58 8.62 5.62
CA ILE A 220 -13.38 7.19 5.38
C ILE A 220 -13.74 6.40 6.65
N GLY A 221 -14.61 5.40 6.52
CA GLY A 221 -15.06 4.58 7.65
C GLY A 221 -16.07 5.26 8.59
N LEU A 222 -16.50 6.48 8.28
CA LEU A 222 -17.66 7.11 8.90
C LEU A 222 -18.88 6.79 8.03
N GLY A 223 -19.81 5.99 8.59
CA GLY A 223 -21.12 5.73 7.98
C GLY A 223 -22.13 6.80 8.33
#